data_AF-A0A7U0RMW9-F1
#
_entry.id   AF-A0A7U0RMW9-F1
#
_cell.length_a   1.000
_cell.length_b   1.000
_cell.length_c   1.000
_cell.angle_alpha   90.00
_cell.angle_beta   90.00
_cell.angle_gamma   90.00
#
_symmetry.space_group_name_H-M   'P 1'
#
loop_
_entity.id
_entity.type
_entity.pdbx_description
1 polymer ?
#
loop_
_entity_poly.entity_id
_entity_poly.type
_entity_poly.pdbx_seq_one_letter_code
_entity_poly.pdbx_strand_id
1 'polypeptide(L)' 'MSTAKPRRPHGRWVYYILHEDILWPCPVKWEWESNFHAWLPFYYSPTLEFVAGNPAKATKIIKTKR' A
#
# COMPACT_ATOMS: atom_id res chain seq x y z
N MET A 1 -11.53 15.78 20.40
CA MET A 1 -10.39 15.15 19.69
C MET A 1 -10.40 15.70 18.28
N SER A 2 -9.28 16.20 17.77
CA SER A 2 -9.24 16.76 16.40
C SER A 2 -9.69 15.69 15.40
N THR A 3 -10.78 15.96 14.69
CA THR A 3 -11.38 15.13 13.64
C THR A 3 -10.63 15.26 12.31
N ALA A 4 -9.38 15.74 12.35
CA ALA A 4 -8.60 15.97 11.14
C ALA A 4 -8.16 14.63 10.53
N LYS A 5 -8.46 14.47 9.24
CA LYS A 5 -7.96 13.37 8.41
C LYS A 5 -6.45 13.21 8.62
N PRO A 6 -5.95 12.03 9.05
CA PRO A 6 -4.53 11.81 9.27
C PRO A 6 -3.76 12.02 7.97
N ARG A 7 -2.46 12.35 8.08
CA ARG A 7 -1.62 12.58 6.90
C ARG A 7 -1.49 11.30 6.08
N ARG A 8 -1.51 11.47 4.75
CA ARG A 8 -1.28 10.36 3.81
C ARG A 8 0.12 9.77 4.01
N PRO A 9 0.30 8.44 3.99
CA PRO A 9 1.63 7.84 3.97
C PRO A 9 2.47 8.38 2.80
N HIS A 10 3.66 8.89 3.11
CA HIS A 10 4.57 9.49 2.13
C HIS A 10 5.64 8.48 1.66
N GLY A 11 6.23 8.73 0.49
CA GLY A 11 7.29 7.93 -0.10
C GLY A 11 6.78 6.82 -1.03
N ARG A 12 7.70 5.97 -1.50
CA ARG A 12 7.35 4.80 -2.33
C ARG A 12 7.06 3.61 -1.42
N TRP A 13 5.96 2.92 -1.70
CA TRP A 13 5.50 1.75 -0.96
C TRP A 13 5.25 0.61 -1.93
N VAL A 14 5.46 -0.61 -1.46
CA VAL A 14 5.27 -1.85 -2.20
C VAL A 14 4.49 -2.83 -1.35
N TYR A 15 3.57 -3.56 -1.98
CA TYR A 15 2.87 -4.69 -1.41
C TYR A 15 3.42 -5.96 -2.05
N TYR A 16 3.96 -6.88 -1.26
CA TYR A 16 4.53 -8.11 -1.80
C TYR A 16 3.49 -9.23 -1.80
N ILE A 17 3.34 -9.91 -2.93
CA ILE A 17 2.43 -11.04 -3.09
C ILE A 17 3.23 -12.24 -3.59
N LEU A 18 3.08 -13.37 -2.92
CA LEU A 18 3.60 -14.64 -3.42
C LEU A 18 2.58 -15.21 -4.42
N HIS A 19 2.98 -15.37 -5.67
CA HIS A 19 2.15 -15.93 -6.74
C HIS A 19 3.05 -16.74 -7.69
N GLU A 20 2.68 -18.00 -7.93
CA GLU A 20 3.47 -18.96 -8.74
C GLU A 20 4.94 -19.04 -8.28
N ASP A 21 5.15 -19.16 -6.96
CA ASP A 21 6.46 -19.20 -6.31
C ASP A 21 7.37 -17.97 -6.54
N ILE A 22 6.81 -16.90 -7.12
CA ILE A 22 7.48 -15.62 -7.33
C ILE A 22 6.94 -14.60 -6.33
N LEU A 23 7.85 -13.87 -5.68
CA LEU A 23 7.49 -12.73 -4.85
C LEU A 23 7.34 -11.48 -5.72
N TRP A 24 6.10 -11.10 -6.02
CA TRP A 24 5.77 -9.96 -6.86
C TRP A 24 5.78 -8.65 -6.06
N PRO A 25 6.57 -7.64 -6.48
CA PRO A 25 6.50 -6.31 -5.93
C PRO A 25 5.37 -5.51 -6.60
N CYS A 26 4.27 -5.27 -5.89
CA CYS A 26 3.16 -4.47 -6.38
C CYS A 26 3.28 -3.02 -5.86
N PRO A 27 3.54 -2.01 -6.70
CA PRO A 27 3.61 -0.62 -6.26
C PRO A 27 2.27 -0.16 -5.66
N VAL A 28 2.34 0.53 -4.52
CA VAL A 28 1.16 0.95 -3.77
C VAL A 28 0.82 2.41 -4.05
N LYS A 29 -0.48 2.66 -4.28
CA LYS A 29 -1.10 3.97 -4.24
C LYS A 29 -1.96 4.08 -2.98
N TRP A 30 -1.76 5.11 -2.18
CA TRP A 30 -2.56 5.33 -0.97
C TRP A 30 -3.79 6.17 -1.30
N GLU A 31 -4.98 5.65 -1.00
CA GLU A 31 -6.26 6.35 -1.14
C GLU A 31 -7.01 6.36 0.19
N TRP A 32 -7.82 7.39 0.42
CA TRP A 32 -8.58 7.54 1.66
C TRP A 32 -9.94 6.88 1.50
N GLU A 33 -10.23 5.91 2.35
CA GLU A 33 -11.53 5.24 2.37
C GLU A 33 -12.35 5.78 3.54
N SER A 34 -13.39 6.55 3.21
CA SER A 34 -14.23 7.24 4.20
C SER A 34 -15.00 6.25 5.07
N ASN A 35 -15.39 5.08 4.55
CA ASN A 35 -16.11 4.08 5.32
C ASN A 35 -15.25 3.49 6.46
N PHE A 36 -13.94 3.36 6.25
CA PHE A 36 -13.00 2.87 7.26
C PHE A 36 -12.26 4.00 8.00
N HIS A 37 -12.46 5.25 7.59
CA HIS A 37 -11.70 6.42 8.07
C HIS A 37 -10.18 6.16 8.09
N ALA A 38 -9.68 5.53 7.01
CA ALA A 38 -8.31 5.06 6.93
C ALA A 38 -7.70 5.29 5.55
N TRP A 39 -6.37 5.39 5.51
CA TRP A 39 -5.62 5.28 4.27
C TRP A 39 -5.44 3.82 3.92
N LEU A 40 -5.92 3.40 2.74
CA LEU A 40 -5.76 2.05 2.23
C LEU A 40 -4.74 2.00 1.09
N PRO A 41 -3.89 0.95 1.05
CA PRO A 41 -2.96 0.73 -0.03
C PRO A 41 -3.67 0.02 -1.19
N PHE A 42 -3.84 0.69 -2.31
CA PHE A 42 -4.31 0.08 -3.55
C PHE A 42 -3.13 -0.33 -4.44
N TYR A 43 -3.24 -1.48 -5.08
CA TYR A 43 -2.22 -2.01 -5.99
C TYR A 43 -2.86 -2.92 -7.06
N TYR A 44 -2.12 -3.20 -8.13
CA TYR A 44 -2.47 -4.25 -9.08
C TYR A 44 -1.84 -5.58 -8.65
N SER A 45 -2.65 -6.63 -8.55
CA SER A 45 -2.18 -7.99 -8.27
C SER A 45 -1.39 -8.57 -9.46
N PRO A 46 -0.70 -9.70 -9.28
CA PRO A 46 -0.07 -10.44 -10.39
C PRO A 46 -1.07 -10.84 -11.49
N THR A 47 -2.34 -11.01 -11.13
CA THR A 47 -3.47 -11.29 -12.04
C THR A 47 -4.07 -10.03 -12.68
N LEU A 48 -3.44 -8.86 -12.50
CA LEU A 48 -3.87 -7.54 -13.00
C LEU A 48 -5.19 -7.03 -12.41
N GLU A 49 -5.62 -7.58 -11.29
CA GLU A 49 -6.79 -7.11 -10.55
C GLU A 49 -6.41 -5.90 -9.69
N PHE A 50 -7.30 -4.92 -9.61
CA PHE A 50 -7.09 -3.75 -8.76
C PHE A 50 -7.68 -4.01 -7.36
N VAL A 51 -6.82 -4.08 -6.35
CA VAL A 51 -7.17 -4.58 -5.01
C VAL A 51 -6.75 -3.60 -3.93
N ALA A 52 -7.56 -3.49 -2.87
CA ALA A 52 -7.20 -2.84 -1.62
C ALA A 52 -6.48 -3.84 -0.68
N GLY A 53 -5.26 -3.51 -0.26
CA GLY A 53 -4.45 -4.32 0.64
C GLY A 53 -4.64 -4.01 2.11
N ASN A 54 -4.06 -4.84 2.96
CA ASN A 54 -3.91 -4.55 4.38
C ASN A 54 -2.81 -3.49 4.60
N PRO A 55 -3.10 -2.30 5.19
CA PRO A 55 -2.10 -1.27 5.46
C PRO A 55 -0.86 -1.76 6.21
N ALA A 56 -1.01 -2.73 7.12
CA ALA A 56 0.09 -3.27 7.93
C ALA A 56 1.07 -4.15 7.13
N LYS A 57 0.68 -4.61 5.95
CA LYS A 57 1.54 -5.44 5.06
C LYS A 57 2.26 -4.62 3.99
N ALA A 58 1.88 -3.35 3.80
CA ALA A 58 2.58 -2.47 2.87
C ALA A 58 3.97 -2.12 3.42
N THR A 59 5.00 -2.25 2.59
CA THR A 59 6.39 -2.01 2.97
C THR A 59 6.89 -0.72 2.32
N LYS A 60 7.49 0.18 3.12
CA LYS A 60 8.08 1.41 2.61
C LYS A 60 9.45 1.13 2.00
N ILE A 61 9.70 1.58 0.78
CA ILE A 61 11.05 1.54 0.20
C ILE A 61 11.89 2.62 0.86
N ILE A 62 12.86 2.19 1.68
CA ILE A 62 13.88 3.07 2.24
C ILE A 62 15.06 3.05 1.28
N LYS A 63 15.42 4.21 0.72
CA LYS A 63 16.68 4.32 -0.04
C LYS A 63 17.83 4.26 0.96
N THR A 64 18.54 3.14 1.01
CA THR A 64 19.86 3.12 1.63
C THR A 64 20.77 4.00 0.78
N LYS A 65 21.38 5.04 1.37
CA LYS A 65 22.45 5.78 0.70
C LYS A 65 23.58 4.78 0.44
N ARG A 66 23.91 4.54 -0.83
CA ARG A 66 25.16 3.89 -1.21
C ARG A 66 26.31 4.83 -0.95
#